data_AF-A0A814NFX6-F1
#
_entry.id   AF-A0A814NFX6-F1
#
_cell.length_a   1.000
_cell.length_b   1.000
_cell.length_c   1.000
_cell.angle_alpha   90.00
_cell.angle_beta   90.00
_cell.angle_gamma   90.00
#
_symmetry.space_group_name_H-M   'P 1'
#
loop_
_entity.id
_entity.type
_entity.pdbx_description
1 polymer ?
#
loop_
_entity_poly.entity_id
_entity_poly.type
_entity_poly.pdbx_seq_one_letter_code
_entity_poly.pdbx_strand_id
1 'polypeptide(L)'
;MLLNTRYILFFTSFAQFINYDLSSTANGKDDEGKQINCQRQEKIKNPFCMNVSILDMSDQIYAREQINQTNPYLDASMICGNNKNKVDELQTFKNQQMKMTDCRIKILQRIIYSDFLSLMIRSSASNFGIYQHDSLGKKILCFSFEKLFRSFILIFKTDATILNEFTIDTYNFSYALINDFVHRSNNQHKMIKELPLSHVIFRSIETFNQQIGGIDTLMFRYLPALSGKFDSMLNDVLRNHLFEAKKSNHACRLKK
;
A
#
# COMPACT_ATOMS: atom_id res chain seq x y z
N MET A 1 -7.72 5.32 19.17
CA MET A 1 -6.81 6.35 19.71
C MET A 1 -5.71 6.67 18.68
N LEU A 2 -6.09 7.22 17.52
CA LEU A 2 -5.18 7.68 16.43
C LEU A 2 -5.57 9.09 15.89
N LEU A 3 -6.68 9.65 16.38
CA LEU A 3 -7.40 10.79 15.79
C LEU A 3 -6.68 12.14 15.83
N ASN A 4 -5.50 12.25 16.44
CA ASN A 4 -4.79 13.53 16.56
C ASN A 4 -3.29 13.45 16.26
N THR A 5 -2.80 12.31 15.75
CA THR A 5 -1.40 12.12 15.40
C THR A 5 -1.19 12.51 13.95
N ARG A 6 -0.33 13.51 13.69
CA ARG A 6 0.10 13.83 12.33
C ARG A 6 1.32 13.00 12.00
N TYR A 7 1.23 12.20 10.95
CA TYR A 7 2.36 11.46 10.42
C TYR A 7 3.03 12.28 9.31
N ILE A 8 4.27 11.95 8.98
CA ILE A 8 4.90 12.46 7.77
C ILE A 8 4.30 11.78 6.55
N LEU A 9 4.29 12.44 5.39
CA LEU A 9 3.72 11.89 4.16
C LEU A 9 4.39 10.55 3.79
N PHE A 10 5.70 10.44 4.01
CA PHE A 10 6.44 9.18 3.84
C PHE A 10 5.82 8.00 4.58
N PHE A 11 5.27 8.21 5.78
CA PHE A 11 4.63 7.16 6.57
C PHE A 11 3.40 6.57 5.86
N THR A 12 2.57 7.43 5.25
CA THR A 12 1.36 7.01 4.54
C THR A 12 1.71 6.15 3.34
N SER A 13 2.71 6.57 2.58
CA SER A 13 3.15 5.86 1.39
C SER A 13 3.92 4.59 1.71
N PHE A 14 4.68 4.59 2.81
CA PHE A 14 5.35 3.39 3.28
C PHE A 14 4.35 2.35 3.80
N ALA A 15 3.25 2.79 4.44
CA ALA A 15 2.14 1.92 4.75
C ALA A 15 1.61 1.27 3.46
N GLN A 16 1.22 2.06 2.45
CA GLN A 16 0.75 1.50 1.17
C GLN A 16 1.74 0.54 0.52
N PHE A 17 3.03 0.86 0.58
CA PHE A 17 4.10 -0.01 0.08
C PHE A 17 4.08 -1.39 0.75
N ILE A 18 3.98 -1.43 2.09
CA ILE A 18 3.87 -2.69 2.84
C ILE A 18 2.55 -3.42 2.49
N ASN A 19 1.44 -2.69 2.31
CA ASN A 19 0.17 -3.32 1.93
C ASN A 19 0.28 -4.11 0.63
N TYR A 20 0.92 -3.50 -0.38
CA TYR A 20 1.12 -4.14 -1.68
C TYR A 20 2.13 -5.29 -1.65
N ASP A 21 2.99 -5.35 -0.62
CA ASP A 21 3.87 -6.51 -0.39
C ASP A 21 3.08 -7.68 0.22
N LEU A 22 2.18 -7.38 1.16
CA LEU A 22 1.46 -8.39 1.94
C LEU A 22 0.16 -8.88 1.29
N SER A 23 -0.53 -8.04 0.53
CA SER A 23 -1.84 -8.40 -0.01
C SER A 23 -2.17 -7.81 -1.38
N SER A 24 -2.83 -8.63 -2.19
CA SER A 24 -3.48 -8.20 -3.43
C SER A 24 -4.66 -9.12 -3.73
N THR A 25 -5.87 -8.58 -3.67
CA THR A 25 -7.08 -9.32 -4.05
C THR A 25 -7.40 -9.08 -5.52
N ALA A 26 -7.52 -10.15 -6.30
CA ALA A 26 -7.91 -10.04 -7.70
C ALA A 26 -9.42 -9.86 -7.89
N ASN A 27 -9.75 -9.15 -8.97
CA ASN A 27 -11.09 -9.15 -9.53
C ASN A 27 -11.39 -10.47 -10.26
N GLY A 28 -12.67 -10.84 -10.29
CA GLY A 28 -13.15 -12.00 -11.05
C GLY A 28 -12.80 -11.90 -12.54
N LYS A 29 -12.46 -13.04 -13.12
CA LYS A 29 -12.25 -13.23 -14.55
C LYS A 29 -13.36 -14.12 -15.10
N ASP A 30 -13.70 -13.95 -16.37
CA ASP A 30 -14.59 -14.87 -17.07
C ASP A 30 -13.88 -16.20 -17.36
N ASP A 31 -14.63 -17.15 -17.93
CA ASP A 31 -14.15 -18.49 -18.26
C ASP A 31 -13.01 -18.48 -19.30
N GLU A 32 -12.85 -17.37 -20.03
CA GLU A 32 -11.76 -17.13 -20.98
C GLU A 32 -10.53 -16.47 -20.32
N GLY A 33 -10.58 -16.23 -19.01
CA GLY A 33 -9.50 -15.60 -18.24
C GLY A 33 -9.41 -14.08 -18.44
N LYS A 34 -10.41 -13.46 -19.06
CA LYS A 34 -10.47 -12.02 -19.31
C LYS A 34 -11.17 -11.31 -18.16
N GLN A 35 -10.76 -10.07 -17.91
CA GLN A 35 -11.35 -9.25 -16.86
C GLN A 35 -12.81 -8.92 -17.18
N ILE A 36 -13.71 -9.24 -16.25
CA ILE A 36 -15.14 -8.99 -16.39
C ILE A 36 -15.39 -7.48 -16.39
N ASN A 37 -16.11 -6.99 -17.40
CA ASN A 37 -16.44 -5.58 -17.54
C ASN A 37 -17.81 -5.25 -16.92
N CYS A 38 -17.80 -4.81 -15.67
CA CYS A 38 -19.02 -4.42 -14.94
C CYS A 38 -19.55 -3.03 -15.30
N GLN A 39 -18.84 -2.21 -16.10
CA GLN A 39 -19.20 -0.81 -16.36
C GLN A 39 -20.36 -0.61 -17.35
N ARG A 40 -20.89 -1.68 -17.97
CA ARG A 40 -21.86 -1.57 -19.09
C ARG A 40 -22.98 -2.62 -19.12
N GLN A 41 -23.22 -3.33 -18.02
CA GLN A 41 -24.19 -4.43 -18.02
C GLN A 41 -25.45 -4.05 -17.24
N GLU A 42 -26.32 -3.24 -17.85
CA GLU A 42 -27.69 -3.02 -17.33
C GLU A 42 -28.62 -4.23 -17.60
N LYS A 43 -28.26 -5.10 -18.56
CA LYS A 43 -29.16 -6.17 -19.05
C LYS A 43 -28.79 -7.59 -18.62
N ILE A 44 -27.56 -7.82 -18.13
CA ILE A 44 -27.12 -9.15 -17.68
C ILE A 44 -26.46 -8.97 -16.31
N LYS A 45 -27.14 -9.43 -15.24
CA LYS A 45 -26.53 -9.52 -13.91
C LYS A 45 -25.43 -10.58 -13.96
N ASN A 46 -24.17 -10.16 -14.12
CA ASN A 46 -23.04 -11.05 -13.94
C ASN A 46 -22.80 -11.25 -12.43
N PRO A 47 -22.69 -12.48 -11.90
CA PRO A 47 -22.52 -12.74 -10.47
C PRO A 47 -21.21 -12.18 -9.88
N PHE A 48 -20.25 -11.79 -10.73
CA PHE A 48 -19.03 -11.09 -10.31
C PHE A 48 -19.17 -9.56 -10.32
N CYS A 49 -20.26 -9.01 -10.87
CA CYS A 49 -20.54 -7.59 -10.91
C CYS A 49 -21.52 -7.21 -9.81
N MET A 50 -20.97 -6.77 -8.67
CA MET A 50 -21.74 -6.15 -7.61
C MET A 50 -21.80 -4.64 -7.87
N ASN A 51 -22.96 -4.15 -8.35
CA ASN A 51 -23.19 -2.72 -8.41
C ASN A 51 -23.31 -2.18 -6.98
N VAL A 52 -22.78 -0.98 -6.75
CA VAL A 52 -22.92 -0.26 -5.48
C VAL A 52 -24.36 0.25 -5.40
N SER A 53 -25.28 -0.63 -5.07
CA SER A 53 -26.66 -0.35 -4.68
C SER A 53 -26.97 -1.10 -3.39
N ILE A 54 -27.86 -0.53 -2.58
CA ILE A 54 -28.20 -1.05 -1.25
C ILE A 54 -28.82 -2.45 -1.37
N LEU A 55 -28.06 -3.42 -0.86
CA LEU A 55 -28.35 -4.77 -0.38
C LEU A 55 -29.58 -5.51 -0.93
N ASP A 56 -29.31 -6.63 -1.60
CA ASP A 56 -30.04 -7.89 -1.40
C ASP A 56 -29.01 -8.96 -0.99
N MET A 57 -29.19 -9.56 0.19
CA MET A 57 -28.38 -10.70 0.63
C MET A 57 -29.02 -11.98 0.09
N SER A 58 -28.30 -12.72 -0.75
CA SER A 58 -28.68 -14.09 -1.11
C SER A 58 -27.86 -15.09 -0.31
N ASP A 59 -28.54 -16.05 0.31
CA ASP A 59 -27.94 -17.16 1.05
C ASP A 59 -27.03 -18.02 0.15
N GLN A 60 -25.75 -18.09 0.49
CA GLN A 60 -24.85 -19.14 0.03
C GLN A 60 -24.53 -20.07 1.19
N ILE A 61 -24.56 -21.38 0.92
CA ILE A 61 -24.39 -22.47 1.90
C ILE A 61 -22.92 -22.58 2.40
N TYR A 62 -22.00 -21.81 1.80
CA TYR A 62 -20.63 -21.60 2.29
C TYR A 62 -20.23 -20.12 2.16
N ALA A 63 -19.51 -19.59 3.14
CA ALA A 63 -18.95 -18.25 3.06
C ALA A 63 -17.88 -18.18 1.96
N ARG A 64 -18.00 -17.20 1.05
CA ARG A 64 -16.99 -16.95 0.02
C ARG A 64 -15.76 -16.31 0.64
N GLU A 65 -14.59 -16.93 0.49
CA GLU A 65 -13.31 -16.36 0.88
C GLU A 65 -12.60 -15.70 -0.32
N GLN A 66 -11.95 -14.57 -0.08
CA GLN A 66 -11.11 -13.89 -1.06
C GLN A 66 -9.71 -14.52 -1.12
N ILE A 67 -9.12 -14.58 -2.32
CA ILE A 67 -7.78 -15.12 -2.54
C ILE A 67 -6.76 -13.98 -2.55
N ASN A 68 -5.71 -14.12 -1.75
CA ASN A 68 -4.54 -13.26 -1.81
C ASN A 68 -3.57 -13.70 -2.94
N GLN A 69 -3.20 -12.78 -3.84
CA GLN A 69 -2.28 -13.01 -4.94
C GLN A 69 -0.81 -12.68 -4.62
N THR A 70 -0.54 -12.20 -3.41
CA THR A 70 0.82 -11.92 -2.94
C THR A 70 1.30 -12.97 -1.96
N ASN A 71 2.59 -12.91 -1.68
CA ASN A 71 3.17 -13.70 -0.61
C ASN A 71 2.71 -13.12 0.74
N PRO A 72 2.25 -13.94 1.71
CA PRO A 72 1.99 -13.46 3.07
C PRO A 72 3.25 -12.98 3.83
N TYR A 73 4.45 -13.24 3.31
CA TYR A 73 5.70 -12.81 3.93
C TYR A 73 6.11 -11.39 3.49
N LEU A 74 6.78 -10.67 4.39
CA LEU A 74 7.50 -9.43 4.06
C LEU A 74 8.81 -9.77 3.35
N ASP A 75 8.74 -9.95 2.04
CA ASP A 75 9.81 -10.42 1.18
C ASP A 75 10.10 -9.47 0.00
N ALA A 76 9.54 -8.25 0.03
CA ALA A 76 9.68 -7.28 -1.05
C ALA A 76 9.20 -7.81 -2.41
N SER A 77 8.23 -8.72 -2.41
CA SER A 77 7.49 -9.18 -3.59
C SER A 77 6.87 -8.03 -4.39
N MET A 78 6.52 -6.90 -3.76
CA MET A 78 6.12 -5.68 -4.48
C MET A 78 7.21 -5.11 -5.41
N ILE A 79 8.50 -5.34 -5.09
CA ILE A 79 9.65 -4.93 -5.92
C ILE A 79 10.06 -6.07 -6.85
N CYS A 80 10.12 -7.28 -6.30
CA CYS A 80 10.81 -8.41 -6.90
C CYS A 80 9.86 -9.36 -7.66
N GLY A 81 8.55 -9.18 -7.51
CA GLY A 81 7.51 -9.98 -8.13
C GLY A 81 7.11 -11.19 -7.28
N ASN A 82 5.87 -11.67 -7.51
CA ASN A 82 5.23 -12.72 -6.68
C ASN A 82 5.14 -14.06 -7.43
N ASN A 83 5.61 -14.12 -8.68
CA ASN A 83 5.60 -15.34 -9.48
C ASN A 83 6.80 -15.37 -10.43
N LYS A 84 7.20 -16.58 -10.85
CA LYS A 84 8.38 -16.79 -11.69
C LYS A 84 8.35 -15.96 -12.96
N ASN A 85 7.23 -15.91 -13.67
CA ASN A 85 7.12 -15.17 -14.93
C ASN A 85 7.39 -13.66 -14.75
N LYS A 86 6.82 -13.04 -13.71
CA LYS A 86 7.07 -11.63 -13.37
C LYS A 86 8.50 -11.40 -12.91
N VAL A 87 9.03 -12.31 -12.09
CA VAL A 87 10.43 -12.26 -11.64
C VAL A 87 11.35 -12.28 -12.86
N ASP A 88 11.17 -13.24 -13.77
CA ASP A 88 11.98 -13.40 -14.98
C ASP A 88 11.85 -12.19 -15.93
N GLU A 89 10.65 -11.63 -16.08
CA GLU A 89 10.41 -10.40 -16.85
C GLU A 89 11.16 -9.19 -16.25
N LEU A 90 11.06 -9.00 -14.92
CA LEU A 90 11.75 -7.93 -14.19
C LEU A 90 13.27 -8.11 -14.16
N GLN A 91 13.75 -9.35 -14.36
CA GLN A 91 15.15 -9.72 -14.38
C GLN A 91 15.82 -9.60 -15.75
N THR A 92 15.09 -9.25 -16.82
CA THR A 92 15.62 -9.26 -18.20
C THR A 92 16.99 -8.57 -18.32
N PHE A 93 17.98 -9.40 -18.67
CA PHE A 93 19.41 -9.13 -18.70
C PHE A 93 19.80 -8.19 -19.84
N LYS A 94 20.37 -7.03 -19.51
CA LYS A 94 21.28 -6.31 -20.43
C LYS A 94 22.64 -6.21 -19.73
N ASN A 95 23.69 -6.64 -20.42
CA ASN A 95 25.09 -6.54 -19.96
C ASN A 95 25.41 -7.30 -18.66
N GLN A 96 24.97 -8.55 -18.51
CA GLN A 96 25.27 -9.41 -17.35
C GLN A 96 24.78 -8.87 -15.99
N GLN A 97 23.86 -7.91 -15.99
CA GLN A 97 23.19 -7.40 -14.79
C GLN A 97 21.68 -7.57 -14.97
N MET A 98 21.01 -8.12 -13.97
CA MET A 98 19.62 -7.78 -13.70
C MET A 98 19.56 -6.26 -13.44
N LYS A 99 18.53 -5.55 -13.92
CA LYS A 99 18.35 -4.12 -13.59
C LYS A 99 18.12 -3.87 -12.09
N MET A 100 17.96 -4.93 -11.29
CA MET A 100 17.92 -4.93 -9.82
C MET A 100 18.67 -6.18 -9.34
N THR A 101 19.89 -6.07 -8.82
CA THR A 101 20.76 -7.24 -8.55
C THR A 101 20.60 -7.89 -7.17
N ASP A 102 19.81 -7.35 -6.24
CA ASP A 102 19.68 -7.95 -4.92
C ASP A 102 18.42 -7.45 -4.19
N CYS A 103 17.45 -8.34 -3.97
CA CYS A 103 16.26 -8.03 -3.18
C CYS A 103 16.67 -8.04 -1.70
N ARG A 104 17.13 -6.90 -1.17
CA ARG A 104 17.64 -6.78 0.21
C ARG A 104 16.52 -6.74 1.26
N ILE A 105 15.81 -7.85 1.39
CA ILE A 105 14.66 -8.08 2.28
C ILE A 105 14.97 -7.70 3.74
N LYS A 106 16.19 -7.94 4.20
CA LYS A 106 16.60 -7.65 5.59
C LYS A 106 16.47 -6.17 5.96
N ILE A 107 16.71 -5.27 5.02
CA ILE A 107 16.59 -3.83 5.27
C ILE A 107 15.11 -3.47 5.44
N LEU A 108 14.25 -4.01 4.57
CA LEU A 108 12.82 -3.76 4.61
C LEU A 108 12.21 -4.28 5.92
N GLN A 109 12.47 -5.54 6.27
CA GLN A 109 11.97 -6.13 7.51
C GLN A 109 12.43 -5.34 8.74
N ARG A 110 13.69 -4.88 8.77
CA ARG A 110 14.20 -4.05 9.86
C ARG A 110 13.39 -2.77 9.99
N ILE A 111 13.24 -1.99 8.92
CA ILE A 111 12.49 -0.72 8.94
C ILE A 111 11.05 -0.95 9.39
N ILE A 112 10.40 -2.01 8.90
CA ILE A 112 9.01 -2.32 9.26
C ILE A 112 8.89 -2.61 10.76
N TYR A 113 9.68 -3.55 11.28
CA TYR A 113 9.54 -3.99 12.67
C TYR A 113 10.11 -2.99 13.68
N SER A 114 11.22 -2.31 13.39
CA SER A 114 11.82 -1.36 14.33
C SER A 114 11.14 0.00 14.31
N ASP A 115 10.84 0.53 13.13
CA ASP A 115 10.50 1.95 12.97
C ASP A 115 9.01 2.14 12.69
N PHE A 116 8.47 1.41 11.72
CA PHE A 116 7.08 1.61 11.29
C PHE A 116 6.07 1.06 12.31
N LEU A 117 6.22 -0.20 12.70
CA LEU A 117 5.29 -0.86 13.61
C LEU A 117 5.30 -0.19 14.97
N SER A 118 6.47 0.20 15.49
CA SER A 118 6.60 0.90 16.76
C SER A 118 5.85 2.24 16.79
N LEU A 119 5.75 2.94 15.67
CA LEU A 119 4.93 4.16 15.53
C LEU A 119 3.43 3.86 15.45
N MET A 120 3.04 2.76 14.79
CA MET A 120 1.64 2.34 14.64
C MET A 120 1.02 1.87 15.95
N ILE A 121 1.68 0.96 16.67
CA ILE A 121 1.12 0.32 17.86
C ILE A 121 1.50 1.01 19.16
N ARG A 122 2.09 2.23 19.10
CA ARG A 122 2.67 2.92 20.25
C ARG A 122 1.73 3.04 21.45
N SER A 123 0.43 3.20 21.25
CA SER A 123 -0.57 3.30 22.33
C SER A 123 -1.05 1.94 22.85
N SER A 124 -0.97 0.89 22.03
CA SER A 124 -1.39 -0.48 22.37
C SER A 124 -0.22 -1.38 22.80
N ALA A 125 1.03 -0.92 22.64
CA ALA A 125 2.25 -1.66 22.95
C ALA A 125 2.35 -2.13 24.41
N SER A 126 1.60 -1.50 25.33
CA SER A 126 1.53 -1.90 26.74
C SER A 126 0.76 -3.19 26.93
N ASN A 127 -0.27 -3.41 26.10
CA ASN A 127 -1.10 -4.61 26.17
C ASN A 127 -0.40 -5.82 25.55
N PHE A 128 0.57 -5.58 24.65
CA PHE A 128 1.41 -6.63 24.06
C PHE A 128 2.71 -6.90 24.83
N GLY A 129 2.95 -6.23 25.97
CA GLY A 129 4.14 -6.44 26.81
C GLY A 129 5.46 -5.99 26.17
N ILE A 130 5.42 -4.98 25.28
CA ILE A 130 6.58 -4.54 24.45
C ILE A 130 7.40 -3.40 25.12
N TYR A 131 7.03 -2.97 26.32
CA TYR A 131 7.81 -1.99 27.08
C TYR A 131 8.86 -2.65 27.97
N GLN A 132 10.07 -2.11 27.94
CA GLN A 132 11.04 -2.29 29.02
C GLN A 132 11.25 -0.97 29.74
N HIS A 133 11.54 -1.03 31.03
CA HIS A 133 11.97 0.13 31.79
C HIS A 133 13.48 0.28 31.63
N ASP A 134 13.95 1.48 31.33
CA ASP A 134 15.39 1.76 31.40
C ASP A 134 15.88 1.78 32.85
N SER A 135 17.20 1.91 33.03
CA SER A 135 17.85 2.03 34.34
C SER A 135 17.40 3.25 35.16
N LEU A 136 16.63 4.16 34.57
CA LEU A 136 16.03 5.35 35.20
C LEU A 136 14.51 5.20 35.40
N GLY A 137 13.94 4.02 35.13
CA GLY A 137 12.51 3.72 35.30
C GLY A 137 11.61 4.24 34.18
N LYS A 138 12.14 4.84 33.11
CA LYS A 138 11.39 5.36 31.97
C LYS A 138 10.94 4.21 31.08
N LYS A 139 9.66 4.21 30.69
CA LYS A 139 9.12 3.25 29.71
C LYS A 139 9.75 3.50 28.35
N ILE A 140 10.63 2.61 27.92
CA ILE A 140 11.19 2.58 26.57
C ILE A 140 10.47 1.49 25.77
N LEU A 141 10.08 1.84 24.55
CA LEU A 141 9.52 0.89 23.59
C LEU A 141 10.68 0.07 23.05
N CYS A 142 10.83 -1.15 23.56
CA CYS A 142 11.91 -2.04 23.19
C CYS A 142 11.35 -3.13 22.27
N PHE A 143 11.38 -2.87 20.96
CA PHE A 143 11.36 -3.95 19.98
C PHE A 143 12.71 -4.68 20.04
N SER A 144 12.89 -5.53 21.06
CA SER A 144 13.99 -6.47 21.04
C SER A 144 13.66 -7.52 20.00
N PHE A 145 14.38 -7.47 18.88
CA PHE A 145 14.34 -8.47 17.82
C PHE A 145 14.44 -9.89 18.42
N GLU A 146 15.21 -10.08 19.49
CA GLU A 146 15.36 -11.36 20.20
C GLU A 146 14.09 -11.88 20.89
N LYS A 147 13.21 -11.02 21.42
CA LYS A 147 11.94 -11.49 22.02
C LYS A 147 10.92 -11.93 20.98
N LEU A 148 10.92 -11.26 19.81
CA LEU A 148 10.10 -11.64 18.65
C LEU A 148 10.62 -12.93 18.01
N PHE A 149 11.94 -13.15 18.01
CA PHE A 149 12.59 -14.33 17.44
C PHE A 149 12.79 -15.51 18.39
N ARG A 150 12.63 -15.37 19.72
CA ARG A 150 12.69 -16.52 20.65
C ARG A 150 11.67 -17.62 20.34
N SER A 151 10.75 -17.34 19.42
CA SER A 151 9.80 -18.28 18.83
C SER A 151 10.26 -18.91 17.50
N PHE A 152 11.55 -18.89 17.12
CA PHE A 152 12.00 -19.52 15.86
C PHE A 152 11.71 -21.03 15.80
N ILE A 153 11.58 -21.69 16.97
CA ILE A 153 11.12 -23.09 17.11
C ILE A 153 9.58 -23.22 16.96
N LEU A 154 8.82 -22.13 17.13
CA LEU A 154 7.36 -22.05 16.97
C LEU A 154 6.93 -21.71 15.54
N ILE A 155 7.83 -21.22 14.67
CA ILE A 155 7.52 -20.79 13.28
C ILE A 155 6.92 -21.91 12.43
N PHE A 156 7.29 -23.18 12.65
CA PHE A 156 6.66 -24.30 11.94
C PHE A 156 5.22 -24.59 12.38
N LYS A 157 4.71 -23.94 13.45
CA LYS A 157 3.34 -24.07 13.95
C LYS A 157 2.51 -22.80 13.78
N THR A 158 3.08 -21.71 13.29
CA THR A 158 2.37 -20.45 13.13
C THR A 158 1.84 -20.34 11.71
N ASP A 159 0.53 -20.10 11.57
CA ASP A 159 -0.06 -19.77 10.29
C ASP A 159 0.41 -18.36 9.88
N ALA A 160 1.09 -18.26 8.75
CA ALA A 160 1.57 -17.01 8.18
C ALA A 160 0.50 -16.32 7.32
N THR A 161 -0.63 -16.98 7.04
CA THR A 161 -1.68 -16.48 6.15
C THR A 161 -2.21 -15.13 6.63
N ILE A 162 -2.30 -14.17 5.71
CA ILE A 162 -2.90 -12.88 6.00
C ILE A 162 -4.42 -13.04 6.05
N LEU A 163 -5.02 -12.65 7.17
CA LEU A 163 -6.46 -12.68 7.39
C LEU A 163 -7.19 -11.71 6.44
N ASN A 164 -8.38 -12.09 5.96
CA ASN A 164 -9.19 -11.22 5.08
C ASN A 164 -9.56 -9.90 5.75
N GLU A 165 -9.80 -9.85 7.07
CA GLU A 165 -10.10 -8.56 7.74
C GLU A 165 -8.90 -7.61 7.72
N PHE A 166 -7.68 -8.16 7.69
CA PHE A 166 -6.47 -7.35 7.62
C PHE A 166 -6.33 -6.66 6.26
N THR A 167 -6.63 -7.37 5.16
CA THR A 167 -6.47 -6.87 3.79
C THR A 167 -7.59 -5.91 3.37
N ILE A 168 -8.83 -6.16 3.81
CA ILE A 168 -10.01 -5.41 3.36
C ILE A 168 -10.29 -4.17 4.21
N ASP A 169 -10.03 -4.24 5.52
CA ASP A 169 -10.51 -3.21 6.47
C ASP A 169 -9.36 -2.55 7.24
N THR A 170 -8.53 -3.35 7.91
CA THR A 170 -7.58 -2.82 8.90
C THR A 170 -6.41 -2.06 8.26
N TYR A 171 -5.82 -2.60 7.19
CA TYR A 171 -4.63 -2.00 6.60
C TYR A 171 -4.92 -0.81 5.65
N ASN A 172 -6.19 -0.64 5.27
CA ASN A 172 -6.65 0.47 4.44
C ASN A 172 -6.76 1.81 5.20
N PHE A 173 -6.39 1.85 6.49
CA PHE A 173 -6.26 3.08 7.28
C PHE A 173 -5.38 4.14 6.59
N SER A 174 -4.41 3.70 5.78
CA SER A 174 -3.51 4.61 5.05
C SER A 174 -4.25 5.49 4.05
N TYR A 175 -5.42 5.08 3.53
CA TYR A 175 -6.23 5.92 2.64
C TYR A 175 -6.80 7.15 3.34
N ALA A 176 -7.08 7.07 4.65
CA ALA A 176 -7.49 8.23 5.46
C ALA A 176 -6.34 9.24 5.67
N LEU A 177 -5.10 8.86 5.42
CA LEU A 177 -3.92 9.72 5.58
C LEU A 177 -3.46 10.37 4.26
N ILE A 178 -4.15 10.13 3.14
CA ILE A 178 -3.80 10.72 1.85
C ILE A 178 -4.23 12.19 1.78
N ASN A 179 -3.32 13.05 1.30
CA ASN A 179 -3.62 14.47 1.03
C ASN A 179 -4.35 14.69 -0.30
N ASP A 180 -5.14 15.75 -0.39
CA ASP A 180 -5.81 16.17 -1.63
C ASP A 180 -4.84 16.69 -2.71
N PHE A 181 -3.62 17.04 -2.31
CA PHE A 181 -2.61 17.65 -3.17
C PHE A 181 -1.26 16.93 -3.06
N VAL A 182 -0.59 16.84 -4.20
CA VAL A 182 0.80 16.40 -4.34
C VAL A 182 1.65 17.63 -4.57
N HIS A 183 2.57 17.89 -3.64
CA HIS A 183 3.45 19.04 -3.70
C HIS A 183 4.85 18.64 -4.20
N ARG A 184 5.44 19.49 -5.03
CA ARG A 184 6.85 19.41 -5.45
C ARG A 184 7.66 20.47 -4.76
N SER A 185 8.88 20.14 -4.37
CA SER A 185 9.84 21.05 -3.74
C SER A 185 11.20 20.97 -4.39
N ASN A 186 12.00 22.03 -4.27
CA ASN A 186 13.40 22.00 -4.68
C ASN A 186 14.27 21.37 -3.59
N ASN A 187 15.58 21.30 -3.83
CA ASN A 187 16.59 20.86 -2.86
C ASN A 187 16.64 21.68 -1.56
N GLN A 188 16.07 22.89 -1.55
CA GLN A 188 15.92 23.74 -0.37
C GLN A 188 14.57 23.51 0.35
N HIS A 189 13.81 22.49 -0.04
CA HIS A 189 12.47 22.18 0.49
C HIS A 189 11.43 23.28 0.26
N LYS A 190 11.71 24.23 -0.64
CA LYS A 190 10.75 25.27 -1.04
C LYS A 190 9.82 24.70 -2.10
N MET A 191 8.52 24.91 -1.91
CA MET A 191 7.49 24.44 -2.84
C MET A 191 7.65 25.10 -4.20
N ILE A 192 7.72 24.29 -5.25
CA ILE A 192 7.80 24.72 -6.65
C ILE A 192 6.42 24.66 -7.30
N LYS A 193 5.68 23.59 -7.03
CA LYS A 193 4.40 23.30 -7.67
C LYS A 193 3.49 22.50 -6.75
N GLU A 194 2.21 22.79 -6.82
CA GLU A 194 1.15 22.00 -6.22
C GLU A 194 0.32 21.37 -7.33
N LEU A 195 0.02 20.08 -7.20
CA LEU A 195 -0.76 19.31 -8.15
C LEU A 195 -1.95 18.70 -7.41
N PRO A 196 -3.20 18.96 -7.81
CA PRO A 196 -4.34 18.24 -7.25
C PRO A 196 -4.17 16.73 -7.49
N LEU A 197 -4.40 15.93 -6.45
CA LEU A 197 -4.18 14.48 -6.50
C LEU A 197 -4.98 13.82 -7.62
N SER A 198 -6.20 14.30 -7.91
CA SER A 198 -7.03 13.82 -9.02
C SER A 198 -6.31 13.90 -10.37
N HIS A 199 -5.35 14.81 -10.55
CA HIS A 199 -4.56 14.99 -11.76
C HIS A 199 -3.26 14.20 -11.77
N VAL A 200 -2.92 13.47 -10.72
CA VAL A 200 -1.67 12.71 -10.61
C VAL A 200 -1.96 11.20 -10.51
N ILE A 201 -3.13 10.80 -10.01
CA ILE A 201 -3.58 9.41 -10.00
C ILE A 201 -3.50 8.83 -11.43
N PHE A 202 -2.85 7.66 -11.56
CA PHE A 202 -2.57 6.95 -12.81
C PHE A 202 -1.72 7.71 -13.85
N ARG A 203 -1.02 8.78 -13.46
CA ARG A 203 -0.17 9.58 -14.37
C ARG A 203 1.31 9.48 -14.01
N SER A 204 1.96 8.44 -14.53
CA SER A 204 3.42 8.25 -14.40
C SER A 204 4.24 9.34 -15.10
N ILE A 205 3.65 10.09 -16.04
CA ILE A 205 4.38 11.17 -16.74
C ILE A 205 4.91 12.23 -15.77
N GLU A 206 4.21 12.47 -14.65
CA GLU A 206 4.66 13.43 -13.66
C GLU A 206 5.98 12.97 -13.03
N THR A 207 6.16 11.69 -12.68
CA THR A 207 7.41 11.20 -12.07
C THR A 207 8.62 11.31 -13.00
N PHE A 208 8.42 11.26 -14.31
CA PHE A 208 9.49 11.34 -15.32
C PHE A 208 9.70 12.74 -15.90
N ASN A 209 8.94 13.75 -15.45
CA ASN A 209 9.04 15.09 -16.00
C ASN A 209 10.33 15.79 -15.56
N GLN A 210 11.39 15.62 -16.35
CA GLN A 210 12.70 16.21 -16.10
C GLN A 210 12.69 17.74 -16.11
N GLN A 211 11.76 18.38 -16.83
CA GLN A 211 11.65 19.85 -16.89
C GLN A 211 11.33 20.47 -15.51
N ILE A 212 10.69 19.70 -14.64
CA ILE A 212 10.34 20.10 -13.26
C ILE A 212 11.10 19.26 -12.21
N GLY A 213 12.24 18.66 -12.60
CA GLY A 213 13.14 17.94 -11.70
C GLY A 213 12.74 16.49 -11.37
N GLY A 214 11.86 15.87 -12.17
CA GLY A 214 11.58 14.44 -12.09
C GLY A 214 10.97 13.98 -10.77
N ILE A 215 11.42 12.83 -10.27
CA ILE A 215 10.96 12.26 -8.99
C ILE A 215 11.57 12.98 -7.78
N ASP A 216 12.77 13.53 -7.90
CA ASP A 216 13.48 14.16 -6.79
C ASP A 216 12.68 15.31 -6.20
N THR A 217 12.00 16.10 -7.04
CA THR A 217 11.16 17.20 -6.55
C THR A 217 9.92 16.73 -5.80
N LEU A 218 9.43 15.51 -6.05
CA LEU A 218 8.40 14.87 -5.23
C LEU A 218 9.00 14.36 -3.92
N MET A 219 10.19 13.74 -3.97
CA MET A 219 10.87 13.16 -2.81
C MET A 219 11.32 14.22 -1.81
N PHE A 220 11.81 15.38 -2.26
CA PHE A 220 12.17 16.50 -1.38
C PHE A 220 11.00 16.97 -0.53
N ARG A 221 9.76 16.77 -0.97
CA ARG A 221 8.59 17.14 -0.18
C ARG A 221 8.08 16.01 0.71
N TYR A 222 8.44 14.77 0.41
CA TYR A 222 7.89 13.57 1.05
C TYR A 222 8.27 13.40 2.52
N LEU A 223 9.50 13.80 2.88
CA LEU A 223 10.01 13.73 4.25
C LEU A 223 9.46 14.86 5.16
N PRO A 224 9.48 16.14 4.75
CA PRO A 224 8.98 17.23 5.60
C PRO A 224 7.47 17.46 5.50
N ALA A 225 6.78 16.94 4.49
CA ALA A 225 5.33 17.10 4.40
C ALA A 225 4.62 16.24 5.44
N LEU A 226 3.51 16.77 5.94
CA LEU A 226 2.60 16.01 6.79
C LEU A 226 1.61 15.24 5.94
N SER A 227 1.21 14.08 6.43
CA SER A 227 0.07 13.33 5.90
C SER A 227 -1.23 14.11 6.11
N GLY A 228 -2.29 13.63 5.46
CA GLY A 228 -3.65 14.01 5.78
C GLY A 228 -3.94 13.77 7.25
N LYS A 229 -4.91 14.52 7.78
CA LYS A 229 -5.43 14.23 9.12
C LYS A 229 -6.19 12.91 9.03
N PHE A 230 -5.93 12.02 9.98
CA PHE A 230 -6.71 10.81 10.16
C PHE A 230 -8.15 11.20 10.54
N ASP A 231 -9.01 11.34 9.55
CA ASP A 231 -10.45 11.50 9.72
C ASP A 231 -11.12 10.16 9.43
N SER A 232 -12.28 9.95 10.06
CA SER A 232 -13.20 8.86 9.76
C SER A 232 -13.67 8.85 8.29
N MET A 233 -13.53 9.97 7.59
CA MET A 233 -13.96 10.12 6.20
C MET A 233 -12.77 10.20 5.25
N LEU A 234 -12.83 9.41 4.17
CA LEU A 234 -11.91 9.52 3.04
C LEU A 234 -11.97 10.93 2.45
N ASN A 235 -10.82 11.40 1.96
CA ASN A 235 -10.74 12.70 1.32
C ASN A 235 -11.63 12.77 0.07
N ASP A 236 -12.01 13.99 -0.32
CA ASP A 236 -13.00 14.20 -1.38
C ASP A 236 -12.51 13.69 -2.74
N VAL A 237 -11.19 13.81 -2.99
CA VAL A 237 -10.56 13.33 -4.22
C VAL A 237 -10.70 11.82 -4.39
N LEU A 238 -10.44 11.03 -3.34
CA LEU A 238 -10.56 9.57 -3.39
C LEU A 238 -12.01 9.12 -3.39
N ARG A 239 -12.88 9.85 -2.68
CA ARG A 239 -14.32 9.54 -2.62
C ARG A 239 -15.02 9.80 -3.95
N ASN A 240 -14.71 10.93 -4.60
CA ASN A 240 -15.51 11.44 -5.72
C ASN A 240 -14.76 11.47 -7.07
N HIS A 241 -13.42 11.45 -7.08
CA HIS A 241 -12.61 11.71 -8.28
C HIS A 241 -11.58 10.61 -8.62
N LEU A 242 -11.57 9.46 -7.91
CA LEU A 242 -10.55 8.41 -8.04
C LEU A 242 -10.45 7.83 -9.47
N PHE A 243 -11.61 7.63 -10.13
CA PHE A 243 -11.69 7.05 -11.47
C PHE A 243 -12.30 8.00 -12.49
N GLU A 244 -12.27 9.31 -12.21
CA GLU A 244 -12.80 10.30 -13.13
C GLU A 244 -12.00 10.25 -14.45
N ALA A 245 -12.69 9.87 -15.53
CA ALA A 245 -12.09 9.78 -16.85
C ALA A 245 -11.73 11.19 -17.34
N LYS A 246 -10.44 11.53 -17.28
CA LYS A 246 -9.97 12.80 -17.84
C LYS A 246 -9.98 12.73 -19.35
N LYS A 247 -10.59 13.73 -19.99
CA LYS A 247 -10.39 14.02 -21.42
C LYS A 247 -8.93 14.44 -21.64
N SER A 248 -8.01 13.49 -21.70
CA SER A 248 -6.64 13.76 -22.10
C SER A 248 -6.55 13.62 -23.62
N ASN A 249 -6.26 14.73 -24.31
CA ASN A 249 -5.85 14.75 -25.73
C ASN A 249 -4.47 14.11 -25.98
N HIS A 250 -3.90 13.40 -24.99
CA HIS A 250 -2.63 12.71 -25.11
C HIS A 250 -2.85 11.20 -25.03
N ALA A 251 -2.47 10.56 -26.14
CA ALA A 251 -2.65 9.15 -26.43
C ALA A 251 -1.87 8.26 -25.45
N CYS A 252 -2.58 7.70 -24.48
CA CYS A 252 -2.28 6.39 -23.92
C CYS A 252 -3.61 5.71 -23.59
N ARG A 253 -4.33 5.31 -24.64
CA ARG A 253 -5.31 4.23 -24.52
C ARG A 253 -4.52 2.97 -24.23
N LEU A 254 -4.64 2.43 -23.02
CA LEU A 254 -4.37 1.01 -22.78
C LEU A 254 -5.20 0.24 -23.81
N LYS A 255 -4.53 -0.45 -24.73
CA LYS A 255 -5.18 -1.37 -25.67
C LYS A 255 -5.87 -2.43 -24.81
N LYS A 256 -7.20 -2.48 -24.96
CA LYS A 256 -8.03 -3.59 -24.47
C LYS A 256 -7.74 -4.86 -25.25
#